data_AF-A0AAJ0DMP3-F1
#
_entry.id   AF-A0AAJ0DMP3-F1
#
_cell.length_a   1.000
_cell.length_b   1.000
_cell.length_c   1.000
_cell.angle_alpha   90.00
_cell.angle_beta   90.00
_cell.angle_gamma   90.00
#
_symmetry.space_group_name_H-M   'P 1'
#
loop_
_entity.id
_entity.type
_entity.pdbx_description
1 polymer ?
#
loop_
_entity_poly.entity_id
_entity_poly.type
_entity_poly.pdbx_seq_one_letter_code
_entity_poly.pdbx_strand_id
1 'polypeptide(L)'
;MFVGGPKRGGGAHNNYSLAWVEDLHAVRVRQQLHFIDYFPSLVARLEAPFRTTDFGTFGISLGGSAALTIALESDAVAAAINVDGANWGRLNSTSDSDLKKPSMILGFQGHNANSDRTWNNYRAWQTGWWRLFSVDGSLHPDWSDLGFWKTFGTTRTQGPIDGRRMVYISRTFIRALFDDILRHDDQPLLDSPSEDFTEVHWDEVHNGP
;
A
#
# COMPACT_ATOMS: atom_id res chain seq x y z
N MET A 1 -28.80 -20.67 12.68
CA MET A 1 -29.89 -20.50 11.69
C MET A 1 -30.63 -19.21 12.04
N PHE A 2 -30.29 -18.12 11.37
CA PHE A 2 -31.11 -16.90 11.35
C PHE A 2 -31.19 -16.47 9.89
N VAL A 3 -32.40 -16.57 9.35
CA VAL A 3 -32.77 -16.16 8.01
C VAL A 3 -33.19 -14.69 8.09
N GLY A 4 -32.48 -13.81 7.38
CA GLY A 4 -32.89 -12.43 7.16
C GLY A 4 -33.00 -12.19 5.66
N GLY A 5 -34.24 -12.11 5.15
CA GLY A 5 -34.54 -11.87 3.74
C GLY A 5 -34.10 -10.47 3.24
N PRO A 6 -34.16 -10.24 1.92
CA PRO A 6 -33.56 -9.06 1.31
C PRO A 6 -34.41 -7.81 1.53
N LYS A 7 -33.86 -6.79 2.20
CA LYS A 7 -34.40 -5.43 2.13
C LYS A 7 -33.90 -4.77 0.84
N ARG A 8 -34.83 -4.57 -0.10
CA ARG A 8 -34.67 -3.66 -1.24
C ARG A 8 -34.89 -2.21 -0.77
N GLY A 9 -33.98 -1.32 -1.13
CA GLY A 9 -34.18 0.14 -1.11
C GLY A 9 -32.99 0.94 -0.58
N GLY A 10 -32.19 1.53 -1.49
CA GLY A 10 -31.29 2.64 -1.17
C GLY A 10 -29.90 2.58 -1.83
N GLY A 11 -29.70 3.34 -2.92
CA GLY A 11 -28.39 3.73 -3.46
C GLY A 11 -27.80 2.80 -4.53
N ALA A 12 -27.41 3.36 -5.68
CA ALA A 12 -26.79 2.67 -6.80
C ALA A 12 -25.33 2.19 -6.54
N HIS A 13 -24.95 1.89 -5.30
CA HIS A 13 -23.55 1.69 -4.90
C HIS A 13 -23.23 0.42 -4.10
N ASN A 14 -24.17 -0.51 -3.89
CA ASN A 14 -23.91 -1.73 -3.09
C ASN A 14 -24.19 -3.03 -3.86
N ASN A 15 -23.45 -3.30 -4.93
CA ASN A 15 -23.60 -4.56 -5.66
C ASN A 15 -22.28 -5.23 -6.07
N TYR A 16 -21.19 -4.96 -5.35
CA TYR A 16 -19.90 -5.59 -5.60
C TYR A 16 -19.67 -6.73 -4.63
N SER A 17 -19.62 -7.96 -5.14
CA SER A 17 -19.22 -9.14 -4.37
C SER A 17 -17.71 -9.14 -4.15
N LEU A 18 -17.21 -9.95 -3.20
CA LEU A 18 -15.76 -10.15 -3.03
C LEU A 18 -15.11 -10.63 -4.33
N ALA A 19 -15.80 -11.49 -5.10
CA ALA A 19 -15.33 -11.95 -6.40
C ALA A 19 -15.18 -10.80 -7.41
N TRP A 20 -16.09 -9.82 -7.40
CA TRP A 20 -15.95 -8.66 -8.27
C TRP A 20 -14.74 -7.80 -7.91
N VAL A 21 -14.45 -7.64 -6.61
CA VAL A 21 -13.27 -6.90 -6.14
C VAL A 21 -11.98 -7.63 -6.51
N GLU A 22 -11.98 -8.96 -6.41
CA GLU A 22 -10.89 -9.83 -6.86
C GLU A 22 -10.64 -9.67 -8.37
N ASP A 23 -11.69 -9.68 -9.18
CA ASP A 23 -11.57 -9.46 -10.63
C ASP A 23 -11.02 -8.07 -10.96
N LEU A 24 -11.48 -7.03 -10.25
CA LEU A 24 -10.98 -5.67 -10.40
C LEU A 24 -9.51 -5.56 -10.00
N HIS A 25 -9.11 -6.20 -8.90
CA HIS A 25 -7.71 -6.27 -8.46
C HIS A 25 -6.83 -6.90 -9.54
N ALA A 26 -7.26 -8.06 -10.07
CA ALA A 26 -6.52 -8.76 -11.11
C ALA A 26 -6.39 -7.92 -12.40
N VAL A 27 -7.42 -7.14 -12.77
CA VAL A 27 -7.33 -6.18 -13.88
C VAL A 27 -6.28 -5.10 -13.59
N ARG A 28 -6.25 -4.52 -12.38
CA ARG A 28 -5.26 -3.50 -12.01
C ARG A 28 -3.84 -4.02 -12.07
N VAL A 29 -3.60 -5.23 -11.57
CA VAL A 29 -2.29 -5.88 -11.64
C VAL A 29 -1.86 -6.03 -13.11
N ARG A 30 -2.72 -6.58 -13.98
CA ARG A 30 -2.42 -6.74 -15.41
C ARG A 30 -2.13 -5.42 -16.11
N GLN A 31 -2.89 -4.36 -15.82
CA GLN A 31 -2.67 -3.04 -16.40
C GLN A 31 -1.30 -2.47 -16.04
N GLN A 32 -0.90 -2.60 -14.78
CA GLN A 32 0.36 -2.04 -14.31
C GLN A 32 1.56 -2.87 -14.75
N LEU A 33 1.46 -4.20 -14.80
CA LEU A 33 2.47 -5.06 -15.40
C LEU A 33 2.66 -4.73 -16.89
N HIS A 34 1.56 -4.57 -17.63
CA HIS A 34 1.63 -4.14 -19.03
C HIS A 34 2.34 -2.78 -19.19
N PHE A 35 2.08 -1.83 -18.28
CA PHE A 35 2.80 -0.56 -18.29
C PHE A 35 4.30 -0.75 -18.04
N ILE A 36 4.70 -1.56 -17.05
CA ILE A 36 6.10 -1.86 -16.75
C ILE A 36 6.80 -2.48 -17.96
N ASP A 37 6.16 -3.45 -18.62
CA ASP A 37 6.71 -4.11 -19.81
C ASP A 37 6.83 -3.17 -21.01
N TYR A 38 5.87 -2.24 -21.16
CA TYR A 38 5.85 -1.27 -22.25
C TYR A 38 6.81 -0.08 -22.02
N PHE A 39 7.07 0.29 -20.77
CA PHE A 39 7.82 1.48 -20.40
C PHE A 39 9.20 1.60 -21.08
N PRO A 40 10.04 0.55 -21.19
CA PRO A 40 11.32 0.65 -21.90
C PRO A 40 11.18 1.12 -23.34
N SER A 41 10.16 0.65 -24.05
CA SER A 41 9.88 1.06 -25.43
C SER A 41 9.40 2.51 -25.54
N LEU A 42 8.66 2.99 -24.51
CA LEU A 42 8.25 4.39 -24.41
C LEU A 42 9.45 5.30 -24.15
N VAL A 43 10.32 4.93 -23.20
CA VAL A 43 11.54 5.66 -22.85
C VAL A 43 12.45 5.81 -24.07
N ALA A 44 12.70 4.71 -24.79
CA ALA A 44 13.52 4.73 -26.00
C ALA A 44 12.94 5.65 -27.09
N ARG A 45 11.62 5.59 -27.31
CA ARG A 45 10.94 6.42 -28.33
C ARG A 45 10.97 7.91 -28.01
N LEU A 46 10.90 8.25 -26.73
CA LEU A 46 10.90 9.64 -26.26
C LEU A 46 12.31 10.17 -25.98
N GLU A 47 13.35 9.33 -26.12
CA GLU A 47 14.73 9.64 -25.71
C GLU A 47 14.79 10.17 -24.26
N ALA A 48 13.95 9.62 -23.39
CA ALA A 48 13.77 10.12 -22.02
C ALA A 48 14.86 9.57 -21.08
N PRO A 49 15.28 10.33 -20.05
CA PRO A 49 16.36 9.92 -19.14
C PRO A 49 15.88 9.03 -17.98
N PHE A 50 14.90 8.15 -18.22
CA PHE A 50 14.33 7.29 -17.17
C PHE A 50 15.01 5.92 -17.15
N ARG A 51 15.28 5.41 -15.95
CA ARG A 51 15.62 3.99 -15.76
C ARG A 51 14.43 3.13 -16.17
N THR A 52 14.70 1.95 -16.71
CA THR A 52 13.69 0.99 -17.19
C THR A 52 13.66 -0.29 -16.37
N THR A 53 14.42 -0.32 -15.27
CA THR A 53 14.48 -1.36 -14.25
C THR A 53 14.44 -0.68 -12.88
N ASP A 54 14.30 -1.48 -11.82
CA ASP A 54 14.29 -1.01 -10.44
C ASP A 54 13.15 -0.03 -10.15
N PHE A 55 11.93 -0.42 -10.56
CA PHE A 55 10.73 0.34 -10.26
C PHE A 55 10.39 0.24 -8.77
N GLY A 56 9.95 1.36 -8.21
CA GLY A 56 9.20 1.39 -6.96
C GLY A 56 7.70 1.44 -7.26
N THR A 57 6.91 0.57 -6.63
CA THR A 57 5.44 0.59 -6.77
C THR A 57 4.77 0.94 -5.46
N PHE A 58 3.72 1.76 -5.50
CA PHE A 58 2.89 1.99 -4.33
C PHE A 58 1.46 2.31 -4.74
N GLY A 59 0.53 2.12 -3.82
CA GLY A 59 -0.86 2.51 -4.04
C GLY A 59 -1.67 2.49 -2.77
N ILE A 60 -2.83 3.14 -2.83
CA ILE A 60 -3.77 3.21 -1.72
C ILE A 60 -4.88 2.16 -1.92
N SER A 61 -5.33 1.55 -0.82
CA SER A 61 -6.45 0.62 -0.83
C SER A 61 -6.19 -0.58 -1.75
N LEU A 62 -7.12 -0.91 -2.65
CA LEU A 62 -6.93 -1.93 -3.69
C LEU A 62 -5.63 -1.72 -4.51
N GLY A 63 -5.18 -0.48 -4.67
CA GLY A 63 -3.92 -0.16 -5.34
C GLY A 63 -2.68 -0.57 -4.54
N GLY A 64 -2.75 -0.59 -3.21
CA GLY A 64 -1.64 -1.02 -2.36
C GLY A 64 -1.40 -2.52 -2.43
N SER A 65 -2.48 -3.30 -2.39
CA SER A 65 -2.43 -4.74 -2.67
C SER A 65 -1.92 -5.02 -4.09
N ALA A 66 -2.36 -4.24 -5.08
CA ALA A 66 -1.84 -4.38 -6.44
C ALA A 66 -0.33 -4.09 -6.48
N ALA A 67 0.15 -3.03 -5.82
CA ALA A 67 1.58 -2.67 -5.78
C ALA A 67 2.47 -3.81 -5.26
N LEU A 68 2.08 -4.45 -4.15
CA LEU A 68 2.77 -5.63 -3.62
C LEU A 68 2.72 -6.82 -4.59
N THR A 69 1.58 -7.04 -5.27
CA THR A 69 1.42 -8.16 -6.21
C THR A 69 2.31 -7.96 -7.44
N ILE A 70 2.44 -6.71 -7.90
CA ILE A 70 3.31 -6.35 -9.01
C ILE A 70 4.78 -6.60 -8.66
N ALA A 71 5.20 -6.30 -7.42
CA ALA A 71 6.55 -6.64 -6.95
C ALA A 71 6.80 -8.15 -6.87
N LEU A 72 5.78 -8.92 -6.49
CA LEU A 72 5.81 -10.38 -6.48
C LEU A 72 5.91 -10.96 -7.91
N GLU A 73 5.35 -10.29 -8.92
CA GLU A 73 5.23 -10.82 -10.29
C GLU A 73 6.25 -10.26 -11.29
N SER A 74 6.93 -9.15 -10.98
CA SER A 74 7.88 -8.51 -11.90
C SER A 74 9.25 -8.30 -11.25
N ASP A 75 10.28 -8.88 -11.87
CA ASP A 75 11.68 -8.67 -11.48
C ASP A 75 12.18 -7.24 -11.74
N ALA A 76 11.47 -6.47 -12.58
CA ALA A 76 11.79 -5.07 -12.80
C ALA A 76 11.44 -4.20 -11.58
N VAL A 77 10.67 -4.70 -10.62
CA VAL A 77 10.25 -3.97 -9.42
C VAL A 77 11.16 -4.33 -8.27
N ALA A 78 11.79 -3.32 -7.67
CA ALA A 78 12.75 -3.48 -6.59
C ALA A 78 12.10 -3.38 -5.20
N ALA A 79 11.06 -2.55 -5.04
CA ALA A 79 10.34 -2.40 -3.77
C ALA A 79 8.87 -1.99 -3.97
N ALA A 80 8.04 -2.31 -2.97
CA ALA A 80 6.61 -2.00 -3.01
C ALA A 80 6.02 -1.52 -1.69
N ILE A 81 5.00 -0.67 -1.77
CA ILE A 81 4.26 -0.14 -0.61
C ILE A 81 2.77 -0.34 -0.77
N ASN A 82 2.16 -0.98 0.24
CA ASN A 82 0.72 -1.04 0.39
C ASN A 82 0.26 0.04 1.38
N VAL A 83 -0.44 1.06 0.87
CA VAL A 83 -1.03 2.11 1.70
C VAL A 83 -2.46 1.74 2.03
N ASP A 84 -2.63 1.15 3.21
CA ASP A 84 -3.91 0.88 3.87
C ASP A 84 -4.90 0.06 3.05
N GLY A 85 -4.39 -0.93 2.31
CA GLY A 85 -5.20 -1.86 1.52
C GLY A 85 -5.17 -3.27 2.06
N ALA A 86 -6.34 -3.91 2.21
CA ALA A 86 -6.39 -5.36 2.38
C ALA A 86 -5.71 -6.06 1.19
N ASN A 87 -5.01 -7.16 1.44
CA ASN A 87 -4.35 -7.97 0.40
C ASN A 87 -5.36 -8.90 -0.29
N TRP A 88 -5.21 -9.03 -1.61
CA TRP A 88 -6.09 -9.80 -2.50
C TRP A 88 -5.28 -10.80 -3.33
N GLY A 89 -5.95 -11.81 -3.87
CA GLY A 89 -5.33 -12.82 -4.72
C GLY A 89 -4.14 -13.51 -4.07
N ARG A 90 -3.04 -13.59 -4.83
CA ARG A 90 -1.83 -14.32 -4.43
C ARG A 90 -1.21 -13.80 -3.14
N LEU A 91 -1.36 -12.52 -2.81
CA LEU A 91 -0.83 -11.97 -1.56
C LEU A 91 -1.58 -12.43 -0.31
N ASN A 92 -2.79 -12.96 -0.47
CA ASN A 92 -3.58 -13.57 0.60
C ASN A 92 -3.49 -15.11 0.55
N SER A 93 -2.49 -15.65 -0.15
CA SER A 93 -2.18 -17.08 -0.22
C SER A 93 -1.09 -17.46 0.79
N THR A 94 -0.61 -18.71 0.74
CA THR A 94 0.42 -19.21 1.66
C THR A 94 1.83 -18.89 1.17
N SER A 95 2.66 -19.89 0.87
CA SER A 95 4.07 -19.73 0.48
C SER A 95 4.30 -18.90 -0.78
N ASP A 96 3.30 -18.85 -1.66
CA ASP A 96 3.41 -18.19 -2.97
C ASP A 96 3.30 -16.66 -2.88
N SER A 97 3.13 -16.13 -1.65
CA SER A 97 3.02 -14.71 -1.32
C SER A 97 4.33 -14.08 -0.81
N ASP A 98 5.41 -14.85 -0.67
CA ASP A 98 6.71 -14.33 -0.24
C ASP A 98 7.32 -13.42 -1.33
N LEU A 99 7.37 -12.11 -1.06
CA LEU A 99 7.91 -11.13 -2.02
C LEU A 99 9.42 -11.26 -2.18
N LYS A 100 10.14 -11.65 -1.13
CA LYS A 100 11.62 -11.66 -1.07
C LYS A 100 12.29 -10.32 -1.41
N LYS A 101 11.50 -9.24 -1.46
CA LYS A 101 11.90 -7.89 -1.85
C LYS A 101 11.49 -6.90 -0.76
N PRO A 102 12.23 -5.79 -0.59
CA PRO A 102 11.86 -4.74 0.34
C PRO A 102 10.40 -4.29 0.15
N SER A 103 9.63 -4.32 1.24
CA SER A 103 8.23 -3.92 1.19
C SER A 103 7.78 -3.19 2.46
N MET A 104 6.75 -2.36 2.32
CA MET A 104 6.17 -1.64 3.45
C MET A 104 4.64 -1.66 3.39
N ILE A 105 4.03 -1.76 4.55
CA ILE A 105 2.59 -1.54 4.72
C ILE A 105 2.39 -0.31 5.61
N LEU A 106 1.55 0.62 5.16
CA LEU A 106 1.20 1.85 5.88
C LEU A 106 -0.30 1.80 6.22
N GLY A 107 -0.66 1.62 7.48
CA GLY A 107 -2.04 1.55 7.97
C GLY A 107 -2.52 2.80 8.69
N PHE A 108 -3.82 3.04 8.73
CA PHE A 108 -4.37 4.01 9.68
C PHE A 108 -4.43 3.46 11.11
N GLN A 109 -4.77 4.32 12.07
CA GLN A 109 -4.89 3.95 13.48
C GLN A 109 -5.74 2.69 13.70
N GLY A 110 -5.12 1.66 14.29
CA GLY A 110 -5.80 0.40 14.63
C GLY A 110 -6.03 -0.55 13.45
N HIS A 111 -5.53 -0.22 12.26
CA HIS A 111 -5.47 -1.13 11.13
C HIS A 111 -4.06 -1.73 11.03
N ASN A 112 -3.90 -2.97 11.51
CA ASN A 112 -2.63 -3.70 11.52
C ASN A 112 -2.85 -5.21 11.29
N ALA A 113 -1.77 -6.00 11.33
CA ALA A 113 -1.83 -7.45 11.08
C ALA A 113 -2.64 -8.25 12.12
N ASN A 114 -2.98 -7.67 13.27
CA ASN A 114 -3.86 -8.32 14.26
C ASN A 114 -5.34 -8.01 14.01
N SER A 115 -5.66 -6.94 13.29
CA SER A 115 -7.04 -6.56 12.90
C SER A 115 -7.41 -6.95 11.46
N ASP A 116 -6.42 -7.03 10.55
CA ASP A 116 -6.61 -7.45 9.16
C ASP A 116 -6.00 -8.84 8.94
N ARG A 117 -6.88 -9.82 8.66
CA ARG A 117 -6.49 -11.20 8.38
C ARG A 117 -5.56 -11.32 7.16
N THR A 118 -5.74 -10.49 6.15
CA THR A 118 -4.95 -10.52 4.92
C THR A 118 -3.52 -10.03 5.15
N TRP A 119 -3.33 -9.10 6.09
CA TRP A 119 -2.00 -8.67 6.54
C TRP A 119 -1.37 -9.70 7.47
N ASN A 120 -2.17 -10.38 8.29
CA ASN A 120 -1.71 -11.52 9.09
C ASN A 120 -1.17 -12.65 8.20
N ASN A 121 -1.88 -12.97 7.12
CA ASN A 121 -1.43 -13.96 6.15
C ASN A 121 -0.14 -13.52 5.47
N TYR A 122 -0.08 -12.27 5.01
CA TYR A 122 1.12 -11.70 4.39
C TYR A 122 2.36 -11.82 5.30
N ARG A 123 2.27 -11.36 6.56
CA ARG A 123 3.40 -11.40 7.51
C ARG A 123 3.92 -12.81 7.77
N ALA A 124 3.07 -13.83 7.64
CA ALA A 124 3.45 -15.21 7.94
C ALA A 124 4.41 -15.82 6.90
N TRP A 125 4.48 -15.24 5.69
CA TRP A 125 5.24 -15.80 4.58
C TRP A 125 6.38 -14.92 4.09
N GLN A 126 6.46 -13.67 4.52
CA GLN A 126 7.53 -12.78 4.07
C GLN A 126 8.87 -13.20 4.68
N THR A 127 9.86 -13.46 3.82
CA THR A 127 11.23 -13.76 4.24
C THR A 127 12.18 -12.59 4.04
N GLY A 128 11.85 -11.60 3.21
CA GLY A 128 12.68 -10.42 2.94
C GLY A 128 12.57 -9.32 4.00
N TRP A 129 13.24 -8.20 3.74
CA TRP A 129 13.07 -6.97 4.53
C TRP A 129 11.65 -6.42 4.36
N TRP A 130 10.95 -6.16 5.47
CA TRP A 130 9.68 -5.44 5.42
C TRP A 130 9.31 -4.72 6.71
N ARG A 131 8.39 -3.77 6.61
CA ARG A 131 7.87 -2.97 7.73
C ARG A 131 6.36 -2.84 7.68
N LEU A 132 5.73 -2.76 8.85
CA LEU A 132 4.35 -2.29 9.01
C LEU A 132 4.36 -1.07 9.92
N PHE A 133 3.78 0.02 9.43
CA PHE A 133 3.56 1.22 10.22
C PHE A 133 2.08 1.54 10.32
N SER A 134 1.66 2.14 11.43
CA SER A 134 0.34 2.76 11.53
C SER A 134 0.41 4.20 12.04
N VAL A 135 -0.58 5.02 11.70
CA VAL A 135 -0.60 6.44 12.05
C VAL A 135 -1.79 6.79 12.95
N ASP A 136 -1.51 7.20 14.17
CA ASP A 136 -2.51 7.68 15.12
C ASP A 136 -3.28 8.89 14.61
N GLY A 137 -4.57 8.90 14.90
CA GLY A 137 -5.50 9.95 14.49
C GLY A 137 -5.81 9.97 13.00
N SER A 138 -5.35 9.00 12.21
CA SER A 138 -5.69 8.90 10.77
C SER A 138 -6.84 7.92 10.52
N LEU A 139 -7.48 8.05 9.36
CA LEU A 139 -8.39 7.06 8.77
C LEU A 139 -8.00 6.79 7.31
N HIS A 140 -8.55 5.72 6.70
CA HIS A 140 -8.29 5.34 5.31
C HIS A 140 -8.29 6.51 4.30
N PRO A 141 -9.25 7.47 4.32
CA PRO A 141 -9.27 8.56 3.34
C PRO A 141 -8.11 9.55 3.49
N ASP A 142 -7.49 9.65 4.68
CA ASP A 142 -6.41 10.60 4.96
C ASP A 142 -5.11 10.28 4.20
N TRP A 143 -4.97 9.04 3.71
CA TRP A 143 -3.86 8.64 2.83
C TRP A 143 -3.93 9.24 1.43
N SER A 144 -5.05 9.85 1.04
CA SER A 144 -5.26 10.48 -0.26
C SER A 144 -5.25 12.00 -0.15
N ASP A 145 -5.42 12.71 -1.28
CA ASP A 145 -5.57 14.16 -1.30
C ASP A 145 -6.74 14.65 -0.44
N LEU A 146 -7.71 13.80 -0.08
CA LEU A 146 -8.75 14.14 0.90
C LEU A 146 -8.15 14.58 2.24
N GLY A 147 -7.01 14.00 2.66
CA GLY A 147 -6.26 14.43 3.83
C GLY A 147 -5.88 15.91 3.75
N PHE A 148 -5.40 16.38 2.59
CA PHE A 148 -5.12 17.79 2.35
C PHE A 148 -6.39 18.65 2.30
N TRP A 149 -7.42 18.19 1.56
CA TRP A 149 -8.67 18.94 1.39
C TRP A 149 -9.40 19.19 2.72
N LYS A 150 -9.21 18.34 3.72
CA LYS A 150 -9.70 18.55 5.09
C LYS A 150 -9.30 19.91 5.67
N THR A 151 -8.13 20.45 5.33
CA THR A 151 -7.68 21.77 5.80
C THR A 151 -8.58 22.92 5.32
N PHE A 152 -9.36 22.70 4.25
CA PHE A 152 -10.34 23.67 3.72
C PHE A 152 -11.80 23.33 4.10
N GLY A 153 -12.01 22.26 4.88
CA GLY A 153 -13.33 21.71 5.16
C GLY A 153 -13.71 20.59 4.19
N THR A 154 -14.37 19.57 4.71
CA THR A 154 -14.72 18.34 4.01
C THR A 154 -16.01 17.76 4.60
N THR A 155 -16.82 17.10 3.77
CA THR A 155 -17.98 16.32 4.22
C THR A 155 -17.67 14.83 4.36
N ARG A 156 -16.47 14.40 3.97
CA ARG A 156 -16.01 13.01 4.10
C ARG A 156 -15.48 12.78 5.50
N THR A 157 -15.83 11.64 6.09
CA THR A 157 -15.29 11.21 7.38
C THR A 157 -13.79 10.98 7.27
N GLN A 158 -13.04 11.62 8.15
CA GLN A 158 -11.57 11.61 8.21
C GLN A 158 -11.14 11.58 9.68
N GLY A 159 -9.93 11.11 9.95
CA GLY A 159 -9.40 11.02 11.31
C GLY A 159 -9.11 12.40 11.90
N PRO A 160 -8.86 12.52 13.22
CA PRO A 160 -8.56 13.80 13.86
C PRO A 160 -7.21 14.44 13.47
N ILE A 161 -6.25 13.68 12.91
CA ILE A 161 -4.91 14.18 12.53
C ILE A 161 -4.97 15.40 11.61
N ASP A 162 -4.06 16.35 11.77
CA ASP A 162 -3.98 17.50 10.86
C ASP A 162 -3.69 17.03 9.42
N GLY A 163 -4.40 17.65 8.45
CA GLY A 163 -4.32 17.25 7.05
C GLY A 163 -2.93 17.46 6.43
N ARG A 164 -2.26 18.57 6.78
CA ARG A 164 -0.89 18.85 6.30
C ARG A 164 0.10 17.90 6.95
N ARG A 165 -0.11 17.57 8.22
CA ARG A 165 0.70 16.57 8.94
C ARG A 165 0.59 15.20 8.31
N MET A 166 -0.62 14.75 7.95
CA MET A 166 -0.80 13.47 7.26
C MET A 166 -0.07 13.46 5.90
N VAL A 167 -0.20 14.52 5.10
CA VAL A 167 0.52 14.65 3.83
C VAL A 167 2.04 14.56 4.04
N TYR A 168 2.55 15.21 5.10
CA TYR A 168 3.97 15.16 5.44
C TYR A 168 4.43 13.75 5.83
N ILE A 169 3.68 13.05 6.68
CA ILE A 169 3.95 11.65 7.07
C ILE A 169 3.97 10.74 5.84
N SER A 170 2.89 10.75 5.04
CA SER A 170 2.76 9.92 3.84
C SER A 170 3.93 10.12 2.88
N ARG A 171 4.27 11.37 2.55
CA ARG A 171 5.38 11.68 1.63
C ARG A 171 6.72 11.26 2.19
N THR A 172 6.90 11.33 3.51
CA THR A 172 8.19 11.05 4.15
C THR A 172 8.46 9.56 4.20
N PHE A 173 7.51 8.76 4.70
CA PHE A 173 7.69 7.30 4.78
C PHE A 173 7.72 6.64 3.41
N ILE A 174 6.86 7.06 2.47
CA ILE A 174 6.88 6.53 1.09
C ILE A 174 8.21 6.84 0.41
N ARG A 175 8.69 8.08 0.54
CA ARG A 175 9.98 8.48 -0.03
C ARG A 175 11.13 7.72 0.62
N ALA A 176 11.12 7.56 1.94
CA ALA A 176 12.19 6.88 2.66
C ALA A 176 12.45 5.48 2.07
N LEU A 177 11.42 4.65 1.89
CA LEU A 177 11.65 3.33 1.29
C LEU A 177 12.30 3.41 -0.10
N PHE A 178 11.84 4.32 -0.95
CA PHE A 178 12.39 4.43 -2.31
C PHE A 178 13.76 5.10 -2.37
N ASP A 179 14.07 6.03 -1.47
CA ASP A 179 15.40 6.62 -1.35
C ASP A 179 16.41 5.53 -0.90
N ASP A 180 16.05 4.71 0.08
CA ASP A 180 16.86 3.58 0.53
C ASP A 180 17.11 2.57 -0.60
N ILE A 181 16.06 2.10 -1.28
CA ILE A 181 16.20 1.02 -2.26
C ILE A 181 16.71 1.49 -3.62
N LEU A 182 16.21 2.63 -4.14
CA LEU A 182 16.47 3.04 -5.53
C LEU A 182 17.65 4.00 -5.65
N ARG A 183 17.99 4.69 -4.55
CA ARG A 183 19.09 5.65 -4.49
C ARG A 183 20.23 5.20 -3.57
N HIS A 184 20.01 4.17 -2.75
CA HIS A 184 20.98 3.71 -1.75
C HIS A 184 21.32 4.80 -0.74
N ASP A 185 20.32 5.63 -0.42
CA ASP A 185 20.43 6.70 0.57
C ASP A 185 19.83 6.19 1.89
N ASP A 186 20.68 5.71 2.82
CA ASP A 186 20.28 5.11 4.10
C ASP A 186 19.18 5.90 4.82
N GLN A 187 18.12 5.21 5.27
CA GLN A 187 16.98 5.83 5.97
C GLN A 187 16.77 5.26 7.38
N PRO A 188 17.47 5.78 8.41
CA PRO A 188 17.28 5.38 9.81
C PRO A 188 15.83 5.53 10.32
N LEU A 189 15.05 6.39 9.65
CA LEU A 189 13.62 6.56 9.88
C LEU A 189 12.83 5.25 9.72
N LEU A 190 13.28 4.30 8.90
CA LEU A 190 12.53 3.05 8.69
C LEU A 190 12.80 2.00 9.78
N ASP A 191 13.85 2.19 10.58
CA ASP A 191 14.34 1.18 11.51
C ASP A 191 14.06 1.50 12.98
N SER A 192 13.81 2.77 13.30
CA SER A 192 13.61 3.19 14.68
C SER A 192 12.61 4.35 14.80
N PRO A 193 11.85 4.41 15.90
CA PRO A 193 10.97 5.54 16.20
C PRO A 193 11.70 6.87 16.17
N SER A 194 11.02 7.90 15.66
CA SER A 194 11.52 9.27 15.58
C SER A 194 10.62 10.21 16.35
N GLU A 195 11.22 11.12 17.13
CA GLU A 195 10.51 12.18 17.85
C GLU A 195 9.80 13.16 16.90
N ASP A 196 10.25 13.24 15.65
CA ASP A 196 9.58 14.03 14.61
C ASP A 196 8.30 13.37 14.08
N PHE A 197 7.99 12.14 14.50
CA PHE A 197 6.90 11.28 14.01
C PHE A 197 6.23 10.50 15.16
N THR A 198 5.90 11.19 16.25
CA THR A 198 5.26 10.57 17.44
C THR A 198 3.93 9.89 17.17
N GLU A 199 3.24 10.24 16.09
CA GLU A 199 1.98 9.64 15.68
C GLU A 199 2.17 8.31 14.93
N VAL A 200 3.39 7.98 14.50
CA VAL A 200 3.68 6.77 13.73
C VAL A 200 4.13 5.64 14.65
N HIS A 201 3.55 4.46 14.47
CA HIS A 201 3.88 3.24 15.21
C HIS A 201 4.60 2.26 14.30
N TRP A 202 5.64 1.60 14.83
CA TRP A 202 6.37 0.51 14.17
C TRP A 202 5.72 -0.82 14.60
N ASP A 203 4.63 -1.20 13.94
CA ASP A 203 3.83 -2.36 14.32
C ASP A 203 4.53 -3.69 14.02
N GLU A 204 5.29 -3.78 12.92
CA GLU A 204 6.08 -4.96 12.54
C GLU A 204 7.44 -4.52 11.94
N VAL A 205 8.52 -5.17 12.37
CA VAL A 205 9.90 -4.87 11.93
C VAL A 205 10.61 -6.18 11.59
N HIS A 206 10.95 -6.36 10.31
CA HIS A 206 11.54 -7.59 9.79
C HIS A 206 12.72 -7.27 8.86
N ASN A 207 13.92 -7.71 9.22
CA ASN A 207 15.14 -7.36 8.47
C ASN A 207 15.44 -8.30 7.30
N GLY A 208 14.74 -9.44 7.21
CA GLY A 208 15.13 -10.55 6.36
C GLY A 208 16.38 -11.29 6.88
N PRO A 209 16.86 -12.30 6.14
CA PRO A 209 18.08 -13.04 6.46
C PRO A 209 19.37 -12.24 6.26
#